data_AF-A0AAW2SJY0-F1
#
_entry.id   AF-A0AAW2SJY0-F1
#
_cell.length_a   1.000
_cell.length_b   1.000
_cell.length_c   1.000
_cell.angle_alpha   90.00
_cell.angle_beta   90.00
_cell.angle_gamma   90.00
#
_symmetry.space_group_name_H-M   'P 1'
#
loop_
_entity.id
_entity.type
_entity.pdbx_description
1 polymer ?
#
loop_
_entity_poly.entity_id
_entity_poly.type
_entity_poly.pdbx_seq_one_letter_code
_entity_poly.pdbx_strand_id
1 'polypeptide(L)'
;MLEWVREWIMTRLSDLGDRARKKWQDKKIYPKIKKVVEKNMDKAVDCIPIKSDDVHYEISCYDCARYVVNLQNKTCTCRKWDLTSIPCKHGVSAICCQNLDPEDFVNPCYSVAVFIEVYKHAILPVNSPKLLEKTGMIPPLPPNFGRGARRPPRAWRLEPDKPSNIGKKRTRSHQNPIIKLKRQPYKVKAR
;
A
#
# COMPACT_ATOMS: atom_id res chain seq x y z
N MET A 1 22.17 -10.12 -1.46
CA MET A 1 21.10 -9.38 -0.74
C MET A 1 19.79 -9.33 -1.52
N LEU A 2 19.78 -9.30 -2.86
CA LEU A 2 18.54 -9.28 -3.65
C LEU A 2 17.92 -10.66 -3.89
N GLU A 3 18.69 -11.75 -3.81
CA GLU A 3 18.19 -13.12 -4.00
C GLU A 3 17.03 -13.48 -3.07
N TRP A 4 17.09 -13.10 -1.78
CA TRP A 4 16.01 -13.39 -0.84
C TRP A 4 14.70 -12.69 -1.24
N VAL A 5 14.75 -11.53 -1.90
CA VAL A 5 13.58 -10.78 -2.37
C VAL A 5 12.99 -11.53 -3.56
N ARG A 6 13.85 -11.96 -4.50
CA ARG A 6 13.43 -12.77 -5.64
C ARG A 6 12.76 -14.07 -5.18
N GLU A 7 13.39 -14.80 -4.26
CA GLU A 7 12.84 -16.04 -3.68
C GLU A 7 11.51 -15.80 -2.97
N TRP A 8 11.42 -14.74 -2.16
CA TRP A 8 10.19 -14.37 -1.47
C TRP A 8 9.06 -14.00 -2.44
N ILE A 9 9.32 -13.19 -3.47
CA ILE A 9 8.31 -12.84 -4.47
C ILE A 9 7.90 -14.09 -5.27
N MET A 10 8.85 -14.91 -5.71
CA MET A 10 8.59 -16.13 -6.48
C MET A 10 7.67 -17.10 -5.73
N THR A 11 8.03 -17.44 -4.49
CA THR A 11 7.20 -18.30 -3.61
C THR A 11 5.84 -17.68 -3.36
N ARG A 12 5.80 -16.38 -3.06
CA ARG A 12 4.56 -15.65 -2.80
C ARG A 12 3.59 -15.65 -3.99
N LEU A 13 4.08 -15.36 -5.20
CA LEU A 13 3.27 -15.33 -6.41
C LEU A 13 2.73 -16.73 -6.72
N SER A 14 3.58 -17.76 -6.61
CA SER A 14 3.18 -19.16 -6.79
C SER A 14 2.06 -19.54 -5.83
N ASP A 15 2.23 -19.28 -4.53
CA ASP A 15 1.23 -19.58 -3.50
C ASP A 15 -0.09 -18.81 -3.69
N LEU A 16 -0.03 -17.58 -4.18
CA LEU A 16 -1.23 -16.78 -4.46
C LEU A 16 -1.99 -17.34 -5.67
N GLY A 17 -1.29 -17.63 -6.77
CA GLY A 17 -1.88 -18.24 -7.96
C GLY A 17 -2.49 -19.61 -7.65
N ASP A 18 -1.78 -20.45 -6.91
CA ASP A 18 -2.28 -21.77 -6.50
C ASP A 18 -3.48 -21.69 -5.58
N ARG A 19 -3.50 -20.77 -4.61
CA ARG A 19 -4.69 -20.56 -3.77
C ARG A 19 -5.88 -20.09 -4.59
N ALA A 20 -5.68 -19.17 -5.53
CA ALA A 20 -6.74 -18.66 -6.36
C ALA A 20 -7.35 -19.77 -7.24
N ARG A 21 -6.50 -20.56 -7.90
CA ARG A 21 -6.94 -21.71 -8.70
C ARG A 21 -7.59 -22.81 -7.84
N LYS A 22 -6.93 -23.28 -6.78
CA LYS A 22 -7.43 -24.45 -6.04
C LYS A 22 -8.60 -24.15 -5.12
N LYS A 23 -8.67 -22.96 -4.51
CA LYS A 23 -9.63 -22.67 -3.43
C LYS A 23 -10.73 -21.69 -3.80
N TRP A 24 -10.52 -20.85 -4.82
CA TRP A 24 -11.42 -19.73 -5.12
C TRP A 24 -12.02 -19.77 -6.53
N GLN A 25 -11.79 -20.84 -7.31
CA GLN A 25 -12.34 -21.00 -8.66
C GLN A 25 -13.85 -20.76 -8.74
N ASP A 26 -14.61 -21.28 -7.78
CA ASP A 26 -16.08 -21.18 -7.78
C ASP A 26 -16.60 -19.83 -7.25
N LYS A 27 -15.71 -18.94 -6.78
CA LYS A 27 -16.11 -17.67 -6.16
C LYS A 27 -16.06 -16.53 -7.16
N LYS A 28 -17.11 -15.71 -7.17
CA LYS A 28 -17.18 -14.50 -8.01
C LYS A 28 -16.10 -13.48 -7.63
N ILE A 29 -15.95 -13.22 -6.33
CA ILE A 29 -15.11 -12.14 -5.79
C ILE A 29 -14.05 -12.71 -4.84
N TYR A 30 -12.88 -12.06 -4.81
CA TYR A 30 -11.81 -12.38 -3.87
C TYR A 30 -12.29 -12.36 -2.40
N PRO A 31 -12.03 -13.40 -1.58
CA PRO A 31 -12.63 -13.53 -0.25
C PRO A 31 -12.37 -12.38 0.73
N LYS A 32 -11.23 -11.67 0.61
CA LYS A 32 -11.00 -10.51 1.47
C LYS A 32 -11.93 -9.35 1.14
N ILE A 33 -12.28 -9.18 -0.14
CA ILE A 33 -13.20 -8.14 -0.60
C ILE A 33 -14.63 -8.52 -0.24
N LYS A 34 -15.01 -9.80 -0.40
CA LYS A 34 -16.30 -10.30 0.10
C LYS A 34 -16.51 -9.97 1.58
N LYS A 35 -15.50 -10.20 2.44
CA LYS A 35 -15.54 -9.79 3.85
C LYS A 35 -15.67 -8.28 4.08
N VAL A 36 -15.18 -7.44 3.17
CA VAL A 36 -15.35 -5.98 3.25
C VAL A 36 -16.77 -5.59 2.89
N VAL A 37 -17.35 -6.23 1.86
CA VAL A 37 -18.75 -6.04 1.47
C VAL A 37 -19.68 -6.47 2.61
N GLU A 38 -19.49 -7.66 3.18
CA GLU A 38 -20.24 -8.16 4.34
C GLU A 38 -20.20 -7.15 5.51
N LYS A 39 -19.03 -6.64 5.87
CA LYS A 39 -18.89 -5.59 6.91
C LYS A 39 -19.60 -4.28 6.57
N ASN A 40 -19.74 -3.96 5.29
CA ASN A 40 -20.47 -2.77 4.85
C ASN A 40 -21.98 -3.03 4.88
N MET A 41 -22.43 -4.27 4.65
CA MET A 41 -23.82 -4.70 4.83
C MET A 41 -24.24 -4.61 6.30
N ASP A 42 -23.41 -5.09 7.23
CA ASP A 42 -23.70 -4.98 8.67
C ASP A 42 -23.90 -3.51 9.11
N LYS A 43 -23.13 -2.59 8.52
CA LYS A 43 -23.21 -1.14 8.79
C LYS A 43 -24.29 -0.42 7.99
N ALA A 44 -24.84 -1.06 6.97
CA ALA A 44 -25.89 -0.47 6.14
C ALA A 44 -27.22 -0.40 6.88
N VAL A 45 -27.40 -1.20 7.95
CA VAL A 45 -28.58 -1.19 8.81
C VAL A 45 -28.85 0.20 9.42
N ASP A 46 -27.79 0.96 9.71
CA ASP A 46 -27.91 2.33 10.26
C ASP A 46 -28.28 3.39 9.20
N CYS A 47 -28.56 2.96 7.96
CA CYS A 47 -28.75 3.83 6.81
C CYS A 47 -30.14 3.60 6.21
N ILE A 48 -30.97 4.64 6.20
CA ILE A 48 -32.31 4.62 5.63
C ILE A 48 -32.25 5.21 4.23
N PRO A 49 -32.55 4.41 3.18
CA PRO A 49 -32.55 4.89 1.81
C PRO A 49 -33.87 5.58 1.48
N ILE A 50 -33.79 6.76 0.89
CA ILE A 50 -34.90 7.52 0.32
C ILE A 50 -34.67 7.55 -1.19
N LYS A 51 -35.58 6.92 -1.93
CA LYS A 51 -35.49 6.78 -3.38
C LYS A 51 -35.95 8.08 -4.05
N SER A 52 -35.10 8.65 -4.92
CA SER A 52 -35.52 9.69 -5.87
C SER A 52 -35.94 9.04 -7.18
N ASP A 53 -35.00 8.33 -7.80
CA ASP A 53 -35.19 7.61 -9.08
C ASP A 53 -34.70 6.16 -8.94
N ASP A 54 -34.72 5.39 -10.03
CA ASP A 54 -34.08 4.06 -10.06
C ASP A 54 -32.55 4.11 -9.96
N VAL A 55 -31.94 5.29 -10.12
CA VAL A 55 -30.48 5.48 -10.11
C VAL A 55 -30.01 6.29 -8.89
N HIS A 56 -30.82 7.24 -8.44
CA HIS A 56 -30.44 8.24 -7.44
C HIS A 56 -31.12 8.01 -6.10
N TYR A 57 -30.31 7.99 -5.05
CA TYR A 57 -30.77 7.76 -3.68
C TYR A 57 -30.19 8.82 -2.75
N GLU A 58 -31.04 9.27 -1.84
CA GLU A 58 -30.62 10.03 -0.68
C GLU A 58 -30.63 9.09 0.54
N ILE A 59 -29.48 8.95 1.18
CA ILE A 59 -29.30 8.09 2.35
C ILE A 59 -29.28 8.95 3.60
N SER A 60 -30.24 8.73 4.48
CA SER A 60 -30.27 9.32 5.81
C SER A 60 -29.62 8.35 6.80
N CYS A 61 -28.58 8.78 7.50
CA CYS A 61 -27.89 7.97 8.50
C CYS A 61 -28.23 8.41 9.93
N TYR A 62 -27.97 7.55 10.92
CA TYR A 62 -28.19 7.86 12.34
C TYR A 62 -27.37 9.06 12.86
N ASP A 63 -26.29 9.42 12.18
CA ASP A 63 -25.46 10.61 12.46
C ASP A 63 -26.12 11.93 12.00
N CYS A 64 -27.40 11.90 11.61
CA CYS A 64 -28.17 13.01 11.02
C CYS A 64 -27.54 13.57 9.73
N ALA A 65 -26.56 12.90 9.14
CA ALA A 65 -25.97 13.28 7.87
C ALA A 65 -26.77 12.65 6.71
N ARG A 66 -26.76 13.35 5.57
CA ARG A 66 -27.40 12.90 4.33
C ARG A 66 -26.35 12.69 3.27
N TYR A 67 -26.41 11.55 2.59
CA TYR A 67 -25.47 11.18 1.55
C TYR A 67 -26.21 10.92 0.24
N VAL A 68 -25.66 11.41 -0.87
CA VAL A 68 -26.22 11.10 -2.20
C VAL A 68 -25.46 9.91 -2.76
N VAL A 69 -26.21 8.93 -3.26
CA VAL A 69 -25.70 7.73 -3.92
C VAL A 69 -26.22 7.70 -5.35
N ASN A 70 -25.34 7.41 -6.30
CA ASN A 70 -25.69 7.14 -7.69
C ASN A 70 -25.27 5.69 -8.02
N LEU A 71 -26.25 4.83 -8.28
CA LEU A 71 -26.02 3.40 -8.51
C LEU A 71 -25.41 3.11 -9.89
N GLN A 72 -25.76 3.90 -10.91
CA GLN A 72 -25.27 3.73 -12.28
C GLN A 72 -23.78 4.07 -12.38
N ASN A 73 -23.39 5.22 -11.81
CA ASN A 73 -22.01 5.67 -11.78
C ASN A 73 -21.21 5.00 -10.66
N LYS A 74 -21.87 4.24 -9.76
CA LYS A 74 -21.27 3.58 -8.60
C LYS A 74 -20.55 4.58 -7.69
N THR A 75 -21.18 5.72 -7.43
CA THR A 75 -20.60 6.82 -6.65
C THR A 75 -21.39 7.14 -5.39
N CYS A 76 -20.70 7.73 -4.40
CA CYS A 76 -21.33 8.18 -3.16
C CYS A 76 -20.63 9.41 -2.61
N THR A 77 -21.36 10.39 -2.08
CA THR A 77 -20.79 11.63 -1.51
C THR A 77 -19.80 11.38 -0.37
N CYS A 78 -19.84 10.22 0.29
CA CYS A 78 -18.83 9.84 1.28
C CYS A 78 -17.44 9.48 0.67
N ARG A 79 -17.34 9.45 -0.67
CA ARG A 79 -16.16 9.13 -1.49
C ARG A 79 -15.53 7.75 -1.33
N LYS A 80 -15.99 6.94 -0.36
CA LYS A 80 -15.44 5.60 -0.14
C LYS A 80 -15.64 4.70 -1.36
N TRP A 81 -16.80 4.77 -2.01
CA TRP A 81 -17.07 3.97 -3.20
C TRP A 81 -16.18 4.42 -4.36
N ASP A 82 -16.09 5.73 -4.61
CA ASP A 82 -15.24 6.29 -5.66
C ASP A 82 -13.76 5.86 -5.51
N LEU A 83 -13.24 5.88 -4.28
CA LEU A 83 -11.83 5.57 -3.99
C LEU A 83 -11.52 4.07 -4.01
N THR A 84 -12.42 3.24 -3.50
CA THR A 84 -12.17 1.80 -3.33
C THR A 84 -12.79 0.96 -4.43
N SER A 85 -13.69 1.52 -5.24
CA SER A 85 -14.54 0.79 -6.18
C SER A 85 -15.34 -0.37 -5.54
N ILE A 86 -15.58 -0.28 -4.23
CA ILE A 86 -16.37 -1.21 -3.43
C ILE A 86 -17.55 -0.42 -2.83
N PRO A 87 -18.79 -0.93 -2.90
CA PRO A 87 -19.94 -0.27 -2.30
C PRO A 87 -19.70 0.03 -0.81
N CYS A 88 -19.84 1.30 -0.44
CA CYS A 88 -19.80 1.73 0.96
C CYS A 88 -21.13 1.40 1.66
N LYS A 89 -21.22 1.55 2.99
CA LYS A 89 -22.48 1.28 3.74
C LYS A 89 -23.71 2.00 3.16
N HIS A 90 -23.54 3.23 2.65
CA HIS A 90 -24.62 4.00 2.02
C HIS A 90 -25.02 3.40 0.66
N GLY A 91 -24.02 3.05 -0.15
CA GLY A 91 -24.24 2.39 -1.44
C GLY A 91 -24.93 1.04 -1.28
N VAL A 92 -24.50 0.24 -0.29
CA VAL A 92 -25.11 -1.04 0.05
C VAL A 92 -26.58 -0.85 0.45
N SER A 93 -26.89 0.13 1.30
CA SER A 93 -28.28 0.44 1.68
C SER A 93 -29.16 0.78 0.45
N ALA A 94 -28.66 1.60 -0.48
CA ALA A 94 -29.36 1.90 -1.74
C ALA A 94 -29.57 0.65 -2.62
N ILE A 95 -28.56 -0.21 -2.75
CA ILE A 95 -28.62 -1.45 -3.54
C ILE A 95 -29.65 -2.42 -2.95
N CYS A 96 -29.59 -2.64 -1.63
CA CYS A 96 -30.50 -3.54 -0.93
C CYS A 96 -31.95 -3.05 -1.00
N CYS A 97 -32.19 -1.73 -1.09
CA CYS A 97 -33.52 -1.18 -1.32
C CYS A 97 -34.16 -1.65 -2.64
N GLN A 98 -33.36 -1.99 -3.65
CA GLN A 98 -33.83 -2.57 -4.92
C GLN A 98 -33.83 -4.10 -4.94
N ASN A 99 -33.57 -4.78 -3.81
CA ASN A 99 -33.36 -6.23 -3.74
C ASN A 99 -32.25 -6.75 -4.68
N LEU A 100 -31.24 -5.92 -4.94
CA LEU A 100 -30.07 -6.31 -5.73
C LEU A 100 -28.94 -6.80 -4.81
N ASP A 101 -28.01 -7.59 -5.35
CA ASP A 101 -26.85 -8.08 -4.62
C ASP A 101 -25.71 -7.03 -4.62
N PRO A 102 -25.24 -6.54 -3.46
CA PRO A 102 -24.10 -5.63 -3.39
C PRO A 102 -22.81 -6.18 -4.00
N GLU A 103 -22.64 -7.51 -4.06
CA GLU A 103 -21.47 -8.12 -4.71
C GLU A 103 -21.41 -7.77 -6.21
N ASP A 104 -22.55 -7.61 -6.89
CA ASP A 104 -22.61 -7.28 -8.32
C ASP A 104 -22.10 -5.87 -8.65
N PHE A 105 -22.12 -5.00 -7.63
CA PHE A 105 -21.72 -3.61 -7.76
C PHE A 105 -20.23 -3.39 -7.50
N VAL A 106 -19.52 -4.41 -7.00
CA VAL A 106 -18.06 -4.39 -6.85
C VAL A 106 -17.38 -4.34 -8.23
N ASN A 107 -16.27 -3.62 -8.33
CA ASN A 107 -15.54 -3.53 -9.59
C ASN A 107 -14.94 -4.89 -10.00
N PRO A 108 -15.04 -5.29 -11.29
CA PRO A 108 -14.48 -6.52 -11.82
C PRO A 108 -12.99 -6.74 -11.54
N CYS A 109 -12.22 -5.68 -11.23
CA CYS A 109 -10.81 -5.80 -10.83
C CYS A 109 -10.60 -6.66 -9.56
N TYR A 110 -11.64 -6.83 -8.74
CA TYR A 110 -11.62 -7.70 -7.55
C TYR A 110 -12.17 -9.11 -7.80
N SER A 111 -12.54 -9.43 -9.04
CA SER A 111 -12.99 -10.78 -9.41
C SER A 111 -11.87 -11.79 -9.26
N VAL A 112 -12.24 -13.04 -8.94
CA VAL A 112 -11.23 -14.11 -8.86
C VAL A 112 -10.63 -14.42 -10.23
N ALA A 113 -11.41 -14.29 -11.30
CA ALA A 113 -10.92 -14.47 -12.67
C ALA A 113 -9.78 -13.51 -13.01
N VAL A 114 -9.97 -12.20 -12.76
CA VAL A 114 -8.91 -11.20 -12.96
C VAL A 114 -7.72 -11.46 -12.03
N PHE A 115 -7.97 -11.89 -10.80
CA PHE A 115 -6.88 -12.26 -9.88
C PHE A 115 -6.04 -13.42 -10.43
N ILE A 116 -6.66 -14.49 -10.91
CA ILE A 116 -5.94 -15.63 -11.51
C ILE A 116 -5.10 -15.16 -12.71
N GLU A 117 -5.69 -14.30 -13.55
CA GLU A 117 -5.02 -13.75 -14.74
C GLU A 117 -3.79 -12.91 -14.37
N VAL A 118 -3.91 -12.01 -13.39
CA VAL A 118 -2.79 -11.16 -12.92
C VAL A 118 -1.64 -11.99 -12.36
N TYR A 119 -1.94 -13.08 -11.64
CA TYR A 119 -0.94 -13.95 -11.00
C TYR A 119 -0.62 -15.19 -11.84
N LYS A 120 -0.95 -15.21 -13.13
CA LYS A 120 -0.68 -16.36 -14.01
C LYS A 120 0.81 -16.54 -14.32
N HIS A 121 1.55 -15.44 -14.38
CA HIS A 121 2.96 -15.44 -14.75
C HIS A 121 3.86 -15.72 -13.55
N ALA A 122 4.82 -16.63 -13.73
CA ALA A 122 5.80 -16.97 -12.72
C ALA A 122 7.13 -16.25 -12.96
N ILE A 123 7.82 -15.90 -11.86
CA ILE A 123 9.23 -15.54 -11.92
C ILE A 123 10.02 -16.84 -12.08
N LEU A 124 10.78 -16.94 -13.17
CA LEU A 124 11.59 -18.11 -13.44
C LEU A 124 12.79 -18.20 -12.48
N PRO A 125 13.23 -19.42 -12.12
CA PRO A 125 14.43 -19.60 -11.32
C PRO A 125 15.65 -19.07 -12.07
N VAL A 126 16.60 -18.52 -11.30
CA VAL A 126 17.88 -18.00 -11.80
C VAL A 126 19.00 -18.79 -11.14
N ASN A 127 20.07 -19.05 -11.89
CA ASN A 127 21.25 -19.71 -11.36
C ASN A 127 21.89 -18.90 -10.22
N SER A 128 22.55 -19.62 -9.30
CA SER A 128 23.32 -18.98 -8.23
C SER A 128 24.37 -18.03 -8.81
N PRO A 129 24.70 -16.91 -8.15
CA PRO A 129 25.71 -15.97 -8.63
C PRO A 129 27.07 -16.58 -8.99
N LYS A 130 27.42 -17.73 -8.41
CA LYS A 130 28.65 -18.48 -8.74
C LYS A 130 28.64 -19.08 -10.14
N LEU A 131 27.45 -19.38 -10.67
CA LEU A 131 27.21 -20.02 -11.96
C LEU A 131 26.80 -19.00 -13.04
N LEU A 132 26.59 -17.73 -12.67
CA LEU A 132 26.29 -16.67 -13.63
C LEU A 132 27.55 -16.31 -14.41
N GLU A 133 27.39 -16.09 -15.71
CA GLU A 133 28.46 -15.58 -16.57
C GLU A 133 28.92 -14.21 -16.07
N LYS A 134 30.24 -14.04 -15.91
CA LYS A 134 30.81 -12.77 -15.46
C LYS A 134 30.75 -11.79 -16.62
N THR A 135 29.92 -10.76 -16.49
CA THR A 135 29.89 -9.66 -17.45
C THR A 135 31.16 -8.82 -17.31
N GLY A 136 31.79 -8.45 -18.42
CA GLY A 136 32.96 -7.53 -18.44
C GLY A 136 32.60 -6.06 -18.15
N MET A 137 31.34 -5.78 -17.79
CA MET A 137 30.83 -4.44 -17.54
C MET A 137 31.22 -3.94 -16.15
N ILE A 138 31.47 -2.64 -16.05
CA ILE A 138 31.78 -1.99 -14.77
C ILE A 138 30.54 -2.09 -13.86
N PRO A 139 30.68 -2.58 -12.62
CA PRO A 139 29.57 -2.63 -11.68
C PRO A 139 28.99 -1.22 -11.45
N PRO A 140 27.65 -1.09 -11.30
CA PRO A 140 27.05 0.20 -11.00
C PRO A 140 27.65 0.75 -9.70
N LEU A 141 27.99 2.04 -9.71
CA LEU A 141 28.44 2.73 -8.50
C LEU A 141 27.33 2.68 -7.45
N PRO A 142 27.69 2.55 -6.15
CA PRO A 142 26.70 2.60 -5.09
C PRO A 142 25.89 3.90 -5.20
N PRO A 143 24.57 3.88 -4.92
CA PRO A 143 23.77 5.08 -4.88
C PRO A 143 24.46 6.11 -3.98
N ASN A 144 24.51 7.36 -4.43
CA ASN A 144 25.07 8.43 -3.62
C ASN A 144 24.07 8.73 -2.49
N PHE A 145 24.19 7.99 -1.39
CA PHE A 145 23.54 8.33 -0.12
C PHE A 145 24.23 9.58 0.40
N GLY A 146 23.89 10.74 -0.17
CA GLY A 146 24.28 12.01 0.40
C GLY A 146 23.93 12.04 1.87
N ARG A 147 24.65 12.85 2.67
CA ARG A 147 24.20 13.11 4.04
C ARG A 147 22.79 13.69 3.93
N GLY A 148 21.79 12.92 4.37
CA GLY A 148 20.42 13.40 4.46
C GLY A 148 20.41 14.76 5.15
N ALA A 149 19.50 15.65 4.73
CA ALA A 149 19.32 16.95 5.38
C ALA A 149 19.29 16.70 6.89
N ARG A 150 20.28 17.27 7.60
CA ARG A 150 20.33 17.10 9.06
C ARG A 150 18.99 17.57 9.59
N ARG A 151 18.42 16.81 10.55
CA ARG A 151 17.25 17.26 11.29
C ARG A 151 17.50 18.73 11.68
N PRO A 152 16.65 19.68 11.25
CA PRO A 152 16.83 21.06 11.63
C PRO A 152 16.98 21.12 13.15
N PRO A 153 17.99 21.81 13.68
CA PRO A 153 18.11 21.97 15.11
C PRO A 153 16.78 22.54 15.62
N ARG A 154 16.24 21.95 16.69
CA ARG A 154 15.04 22.50 17.34
C ARG A 154 15.34 23.96 17.64
N ALA A 155 14.63 24.87 16.99
CA ALA A 155 14.66 26.27 17.37
C ALA A 155 14.03 26.35 18.76
N TRP A 156 14.84 26.69 19.75
CA TRP A 156 14.31 27.12 21.03
C TRP A 156 13.66 28.49 20.78
N ARG A 157 12.45 28.73 21.30
CA ARG A 157 11.89 30.08 21.30
C ARG A 157 12.89 30.99 22.02
N LEU A 158 13.50 31.93 21.30
CA LEU A 158 14.15 33.06 21.94
C LEU A 158 13.02 33.93 22.48
N GLU A 159 13.01 34.13 23.81
CA GLU A 159 12.29 35.24 24.41
C GLU A 159 12.90 36.56 23.88
N PRO A 160 12.08 37.60 23.66
CA PRO A 160 12.48 38.83 22.97
C PRO A 160 13.67 39.58 23.60
N ASP A 161 14.02 39.32 24.86
CA ASP A 161 14.96 40.16 25.63
C ASP A 161 16.33 39.52 25.95
N LYS A 162 16.77 38.48 25.25
CA LYS A 162 18.16 37.98 25.41
C LYS A 162 19.10 38.48 24.31
N PRO A 163 20.15 39.26 24.64
CA PRO A 163 21.12 39.71 23.64
C PRO A 163 21.87 38.50 23.06
N SER A 164 21.81 38.36 21.74
CA SER A 164 22.57 37.35 21.01
C SER A 164 24.05 37.70 21.06
N ASN A 165 24.88 36.87 21.71
CA ASN A 165 26.33 36.95 21.60
C ASN A 165 26.77 36.48 20.20
N ILE A 166 26.64 37.36 19.21
CA ILE A 166 27.24 37.23 17.88
C ILE A 166 28.71 37.59 18.05
N GLY A 167 29.53 36.59 18.35
CA GLY A 167 30.96 36.82 18.49
C GLY A 167 31.73 35.57 18.88
N LYS A 168 32.19 34.84 17.86
CA LYS A 168 33.54 34.25 17.78
C LYS A 168 33.71 33.53 16.44
N LYS A 169 34.37 34.18 15.48
CA LYS A 169 34.97 33.49 14.33
C LYS A 169 35.98 32.48 14.89
N ARG A 170 35.71 31.18 14.76
CA ARG A 170 36.72 30.15 15.02
C ARG A 170 37.66 30.09 13.82
N THR A 171 38.93 30.33 14.09
CA THR A 171 40.06 30.21 13.17
C THR A 171 40.14 28.79 12.59
N ARG A 172 40.57 28.68 11.31
CA ARG A 172 40.84 27.40 10.63
C ARG A 172 41.94 26.67 11.41
N SER A 173 41.58 25.62 12.15
CA SER A 173 42.57 24.65 12.62
C SER A 173 42.79 23.59 11.53
N HIS A 174 44.06 23.36 11.23
CA HIS A 174 44.59 22.40 10.27
C HIS A 174 43.81 21.07 10.19
N GLN A 175 43.66 20.59 8.95
CA GLN A 175 43.32 19.20 8.66
C GLN A 175 44.38 18.29 9.28
N ASN A 176 44.00 17.51 10.29
CA ASN A 176 44.73 16.29 10.62
C ASN A 176 44.14 15.14 9.78
N PRO A 177 44.98 14.30 9.14
CA PRO A 177 44.51 13.22 8.29
C PRO A 177 43.84 12.14 9.15
N ILE A 178 42.62 11.73 8.77
CA ILE A 178 41.99 10.56 9.38
C ILE A 178 42.80 9.33 8.97
N ILE A 179 43.55 8.80 9.94
CA ILE A 179 44.25 7.52 9.86
C ILE A 179 43.22 6.43 9.52
N LYS A 180 43.48 5.70 8.43
CA LYS A 180 42.69 4.56 7.98
C LYS A 180 42.73 3.44 9.03
N LEU A 181 41.64 3.24 9.75
CA LEU A 181 41.43 1.98 10.50
C LEU A 181 41.11 0.86 9.49
N LYS A 182 42.08 0.00 9.23
CA LYS A 182 41.89 -1.27 8.52
C LYS A 182 40.89 -2.12 9.32
N ARG A 183 39.71 -2.37 8.76
CA ARG A 183 38.80 -3.39 9.29
C ARG A 183 39.44 -4.76 9.07
N GLN A 184 39.86 -5.44 10.14
CA GLN A 184 40.24 -6.84 10.07
C GLN A 184 38.98 -7.71 9.85
N PRO A 185 39.05 -8.77 9.02
CA PRO A 185 37.94 -9.68 8.85
C PRO A 185 37.75 -10.55 10.10
N TYR A 186 36.48 -10.72 10.47
CA TYR A 186 35.99 -11.63 11.51
C TYR A 186 36.26 -13.08 11.09
N LYS A 187 37.06 -13.80 11.88
CA LYS A 187 37.26 -15.26 11.72
C LYS A 187 36.04 -15.99 12.27
N VAL A 188 35.26 -16.62 11.40
CA VAL A 188 34.26 -17.61 11.80
C VAL A 188 34.99 -18.92 12.06
N LYS A 189 35.00 -19.40 13.30
CA LYS A 189 35.51 -20.75 13.63
C LYS A 189 34.42 -21.77 13.28
N ALA A 190 34.73 -22.67 12.36
CA ALA A 190 33.95 -23.87 12.12
C ALA A 190 34.15 -24.86 13.28
N ARG A 191 33.08 -25.53 13.69
CA ARG A 191 33.08 -26.83 14.36
C ARG A 191 32.29 -27.79 13.48
#